data_AF-A0A5D0H415-F1
#
_entry.id   AF-A0A5D0H415-F1
#
_cell.length_a   1.000
_cell.length_b   1.000
_cell.length_c   1.000
_cell.angle_alpha   90.00
_cell.angle_beta   90.00
_cell.angle_gamma   90.00
#
_symmetry.space_group_name_H-M   'P 1'
#
loop_
_entity.id
_entity.type
_entity.pdbx_description
1 polymer ?
#
loop_
_entity_poly.entity_id
_entity_poly.type
_entity_poly.pdbx_seq_one_letter_code
_entity_poly.pdbx_strand_id
1 'polypeptide(L)'
;MKKLFAIAFLSFIFACKSDKKAPETLVEDTKTEQPIVPKTETQTSNKLNTGLIKDFLEDTKTLENLDVQNPISAFMTLAETKASKSLALTKDNIKDILVTAKDFKYCVITTGDHTIVKITDVTNCKPSGSWGACMPYATGYIKKGKLIAQKDYMNNIIGLPDAQVRRAYFFE
;
A
#
# COMPACT_ATOMS: atom_id res chain seq x y z
N MET A 1 -12.46 51.71 34.34
CA MET A 1 -13.15 50.84 35.33
C MET A 1 -12.44 49.50 35.38
N LYS A 2 -11.97 49.11 36.58
CA LYS A 2 -11.31 47.83 36.90
C LYS A 2 -12.33 46.69 36.91
N LYS A 3 -11.97 45.47 36.49
CA LYS A 3 -12.08 44.13 37.16
C LYS A 3 -11.37 43.09 36.25
N LEU A 4 -10.15 42.58 36.57
CA LEU A 4 -9.79 41.42 37.42
C LEU A 4 -10.42 40.09 36.92
N PHE A 5 -9.68 39.26 36.17
CA PHE A 5 -8.80 38.13 36.58
C PHE A 5 -9.54 36.86 37.05
N ALA A 6 -9.31 35.72 36.36
CA ALA A 6 -8.87 34.44 36.96
C ALA A 6 -8.69 33.35 35.87
N ILE A 7 -7.47 32.79 35.84
CA ILE A 7 -7.02 31.65 35.03
C ILE A 7 -7.30 30.37 35.81
N ALA A 8 -7.70 29.29 35.13
CA ALA A 8 -7.62 27.93 35.68
C ALA A 8 -7.10 26.96 34.61
N PHE A 9 -5.82 26.63 34.72
CA PHE A 9 -5.15 25.50 34.05
C PHE A 9 -5.40 24.25 34.90
N LEU A 10 -5.83 23.14 34.29
CA LEU A 10 -5.86 21.84 34.96
C LEU A 10 -5.28 20.77 34.02
N SER A 11 -4.00 20.49 34.19
CA SER A 11 -3.26 19.39 33.57
C SER A 11 -3.23 18.20 34.51
N PHE A 12 -3.81 17.06 34.10
CA PHE A 12 -3.62 15.79 34.77
C PHE A 12 -2.51 14.99 34.10
N ILE A 13 -1.37 14.88 34.77
CA ILE A 13 -0.31 13.92 34.49
C ILE A 13 -0.46 12.77 35.49
N PHE A 14 -0.89 11.60 35.00
CA PHE A 14 -0.79 10.36 35.76
C PHE A 14 0.56 9.70 35.43
N ALA A 15 1.48 9.77 36.39
CA ALA A 15 2.68 8.96 36.43
C ALA A 15 2.60 8.05 37.68
N CYS A 16 2.50 6.74 37.48
CA CYS A 16 2.85 5.77 38.51
C CYS A 16 3.93 4.83 37.96
N LYS A 17 5.04 4.83 38.70
CA LYS A 17 6.24 4.02 38.55
C LYS A 17 5.99 2.57 39.01
N SER A 18 6.85 1.72 38.50
CA SER A 18 6.99 0.28 38.66
C SER A 18 7.19 -0.20 40.11
N ASP A 19 6.72 -1.41 40.41
CA ASP A 19 7.29 -2.27 41.42
C ASP A 19 7.54 -3.69 40.85
N LYS A 20 8.77 -4.17 41.04
CA LYS A 20 9.21 -5.54 40.79
C LYS A 20 8.93 -6.38 42.04
N LYS A 21 8.47 -7.62 41.87
CA LYS A 21 8.90 -8.79 42.65
C LYS A 21 8.39 -10.07 41.98
N ALA A 22 9.31 -10.99 41.66
CA ALA A 22 9.03 -12.39 41.42
C ALA A 22 8.70 -13.10 42.75
N PRO A 23 8.03 -14.26 42.71
CA PRO A 23 8.77 -15.49 42.99
C PRO A 23 8.36 -16.73 42.14
N GLU A 24 9.39 -17.52 41.84
CA GLU A 24 9.52 -18.99 41.87
C GLU A 24 8.36 -19.92 41.44
N THR A 25 8.62 -20.60 40.31
CA THR A 25 8.69 -22.06 40.10
C THR A 25 7.72 -22.99 40.84
N LEU A 26 6.94 -23.77 40.10
CA LEU A 26 6.84 -25.24 40.22
C LEU A 26 6.41 -25.85 38.88
N VAL A 27 7.10 -26.93 38.53
CA VAL A 27 7.02 -27.74 37.31
C VAL A 27 6.10 -28.94 37.59
N GLU A 28 5.22 -29.35 36.67
CA GLU A 28 5.01 -30.78 36.42
C GLU A 28 4.39 -31.07 35.04
N ASP A 29 4.99 -32.06 34.39
CA ASP A 29 4.73 -32.60 33.06
C ASP A 29 3.35 -33.25 32.91
N THR A 30 2.81 -33.24 31.68
CA THR A 30 2.17 -34.46 31.13
C THR A 30 2.29 -34.47 29.61
N LYS A 31 3.02 -35.47 29.13
CA LYS A 31 3.19 -35.95 27.75
C LYS A 31 1.90 -36.57 27.23
N THR A 32 1.42 -36.14 26.06
CA THR A 32 0.60 -36.98 25.17
C THR A 32 0.99 -36.75 23.71
N GLU A 33 1.08 -37.87 23.01
CA GLU A 33 1.62 -38.18 21.70
C GLU A 33 0.82 -37.59 20.53
N GLN A 34 1.48 -37.49 19.36
CA GLN A 34 1.02 -36.88 18.11
C GLN A 34 -0.16 -37.62 17.44
N PRO A 35 -0.78 -37.02 16.41
CA PRO A 35 -0.43 -37.49 15.07
C PRO A 35 -0.12 -36.38 14.06
N ILE A 36 0.78 -36.78 13.17
CA ILE A 36 1.43 -36.06 12.09
C ILE A 36 0.41 -35.81 10.97
N VAL A 37 0.27 -34.57 10.51
CA VAL A 37 -0.31 -34.26 9.19
C VAL A 37 0.65 -33.29 8.49
N PRO A 38 1.25 -33.66 7.34
CA PRO A 38 2.16 -32.77 6.63
C PRO A 38 1.35 -31.66 5.96
N LYS A 39 1.47 -30.42 6.43
CA LYS A 39 0.93 -29.26 5.72
C LYS A 39 2.01 -28.72 4.79
N THR A 40 1.79 -28.97 3.51
CA THR A 40 2.45 -28.39 2.35
C THR A 40 2.68 -26.88 2.53
N GLU A 41 3.91 -26.48 2.86
CA GLU A 41 4.35 -25.08 2.88
C GLU A 41 5.25 -24.70 1.68
N THR A 42 5.46 -25.60 0.72
CA THR A 42 6.55 -25.44 -0.27
C THR A 42 6.11 -24.90 -1.64
N GLN A 43 4.85 -24.48 -1.84
CA GLN A 43 4.40 -23.95 -3.14
C GLN A 43 4.12 -22.43 -3.16
N THR A 44 3.77 -21.82 -2.03
CA THR A 44 3.41 -20.39 -1.97
C THR A 44 4.63 -19.45 -2.00
N SER A 45 5.78 -19.88 -1.46
CA SER A 45 7.00 -19.05 -1.41
C SER A 45 7.73 -18.92 -2.75
N ASN A 46 7.61 -19.89 -3.65
CA ASN A 46 8.32 -19.87 -4.93
C ASN A 46 7.68 -18.97 -5.98
N LYS A 47 6.35 -18.77 -5.96
CA LYS A 47 5.65 -17.89 -6.93
C LYS A 47 5.83 -16.40 -6.62
N LEU A 48 6.04 -16.04 -5.35
CA LEU A 48 6.32 -14.65 -4.96
C LEU A 48 7.71 -14.18 -5.47
N ASN A 49 8.61 -15.11 -5.81
CA ASN A 49 10.04 -14.85 -5.69
C ASN A 49 10.83 -14.44 -6.94
N THR A 50 10.26 -14.35 -8.15
CA THR A 50 11.08 -13.85 -9.28
C THR A 50 10.35 -13.07 -10.38
N GLY A 51 9.07 -13.33 -10.66
CA GLY A 51 8.39 -12.74 -11.82
C GLY A 51 7.40 -11.59 -11.54
N LEU A 52 6.83 -11.48 -10.34
CA LEU A 52 5.60 -10.72 -10.09
C LEU A 52 5.57 -9.29 -10.67
N ILE A 53 6.63 -8.50 -10.44
CA ILE A 53 6.69 -7.13 -10.97
C ILE A 53 6.66 -7.15 -12.49
N LYS A 54 7.56 -7.93 -13.12
CA LYS A 54 7.66 -8.03 -14.57
C LYS A 54 6.34 -8.53 -15.18
N ASP A 55 5.78 -9.58 -14.60
CA ASP A 55 4.53 -10.20 -15.06
C ASP A 55 3.37 -9.19 -15.03
N PHE A 56 3.27 -8.37 -13.98
CA PHE A 56 2.24 -7.31 -13.88
C PHE A 56 2.47 -6.17 -14.88
N LEU A 57 3.72 -5.75 -15.05
CA LEU A 57 4.09 -4.68 -15.99
C LEU A 57 3.83 -5.10 -17.44
N GLU A 58 4.00 -6.37 -17.78
CA GLU A 58 3.62 -6.94 -19.06
C GLU A 58 2.09 -7.08 -19.17
N ASP A 59 1.45 -7.81 -18.25
CA ASP A 59 0.01 -8.01 -18.20
C ASP A 59 -0.54 -7.84 -16.78
N THR A 60 -1.39 -6.83 -16.58
CA THR A 60 -2.00 -6.56 -15.27
C THR A 60 -2.84 -7.73 -14.75
N LYS A 61 -3.36 -8.59 -15.63
CA LYS A 61 -4.19 -9.76 -15.26
C LYS A 61 -3.43 -10.83 -14.49
N THR A 62 -2.09 -10.84 -14.58
CA THR A 62 -1.27 -11.78 -13.81
C THR A 62 -1.50 -11.66 -12.30
N LEU A 63 -1.95 -10.49 -11.84
CA LEU A 63 -2.32 -10.23 -10.44
C LEU A 63 -3.48 -11.11 -9.96
N GLU A 64 -4.40 -11.51 -10.85
CA GLU A 64 -5.56 -12.37 -10.53
C GLU A 64 -5.14 -13.80 -10.20
N ASN A 65 -3.99 -14.24 -10.70
CA ASN A 65 -3.50 -15.60 -10.56
C ASN A 65 -2.63 -15.79 -9.31
N LEU A 66 -2.40 -14.74 -8.51
CA LEU A 66 -1.54 -14.80 -7.35
C LEU A 66 -2.28 -15.46 -6.18
N ASP A 67 -1.74 -16.60 -5.72
CA ASP A 67 -2.26 -17.36 -4.58
C ASP A 67 -1.74 -16.74 -3.26
N VAL A 68 -2.16 -15.51 -2.99
CA VAL A 68 -1.84 -14.76 -1.77
C VAL A 68 -3.06 -13.96 -1.33
N GLN A 69 -3.16 -13.69 -0.01
CA GLN A 69 -4.32 -13.00 0.57
C GLN A 69 -4.52 -11.57 0.02
N ASN A 70 -3.43 -10.84 -0.28
CA ASN A 70 -3.51 -9.54 -0.92
C ASN A 70 -2.45 -9.38 -2.02
N PRO A 71 -2.82 -9.63 -3.29
CA PRO A 71 -1.92 -9.46 -4.44
C PRO A 71 -1.36 -8.04 -4.60
N ILE A 72 -2.14 -7.00 -4.26
CA ILE A 72 -1.70 -5.60 -4.36
C ILE A 72 -0.64 -5.31 -3.29
N SER A 73 -0.83 -5.77 -2.06
CA SER A 73 0.15 -5.64 -0.98
C SER A 73 1.46 -6.39 -1.31
N ALA A 74 1.36 -7.58 -1.89
CA ALA A 74 2.51 -8.34 -2.38
C ALA A 74 3.28 -7.58 -3.47
N PHE A 75 2.57 -6.97 -4.43
CA PHE A 75 3.19 -6.09 -5.43
C PHE A 75 3.92 -4.92 -4.76
N MET A 76 3.28 -4.19 -3.85
CA MET A 76 3.85 -3.03 -3.17
C MET A 76 5.17 -3.38 -2.46
N THR A 77 5.20 -4.51 -1.76
CA THR A 77 6.38 -4.99 -1.02
C THR A 77 7.57 -5.18 -1.95
N LEU A 78 7.34 -5.77 -3.12
CA LEU A 78 8.38 -5.97 -4.12
C LEU A 78 8.75 -4.65 -4.84
N ALA A 79 7.77 -3.79 -5.09
CA ALA A 79 7.96 -2.53 -5.81
C ALA A 79 8.87 -1.55 -5.04
N GLU A 80 8.85 -1.54 -3.70
CA GLU A 80 9.73 -0.66 -2.91
C GLU A 80 11.22 -0.95 -3.11
N THR A 81 11.57 -2.17 -3.53
CA THR A 81 12.98 -2.55 -3.78
C THR A 81 13.31 -2.72 -5.26
N LYS A 82 12.31 -2.96 -6.10
CA LYS A 82 12.50 -3.24 -7.54
C LYS A 82 12.21 -2.06 -8.45
N ALA A 83 11.49 -1.04 -7.98
CA ALA A 83 11.28 0.17 -8.77
C ALA A 83 12.58 0.97 -8.86
N SER A 84 12.85 1.55 -10.03
CA SER A 84 13.97 2.49 -10.22
C SER A 84 13.82 3.71 -9.31
N LYS A 85 12.57 4.09 -9.02
CA LYS A 85 12.22 5.21 -8.14
C LYS A 85 10.85 4.94 -7.51
N SER A 86 10.65 5.39 -6.27
CA SER A 86 9.32 5.48 -5.67
C SER A 86 9.10 6.86 -5.04
N LEU A 87 7.88 7.39 -5.17
CA LEU A 87 7.50 8.71 -4.64
C LEU A 87 6.11 8.63 -4.01
N ALA A 88 5.93 9.27 -2.86
CA ALA A 88 4.59 9.52 -2.34
C ALA A 88 3.83 10.43 -3.33
N LEU A 89 2.58 10.09 -3.64
CA LEU A 89 1.74 10.85 -4.55
C LEU A 89 0.74 11.69 -3.76
N THR A 90 0.75 12.99 -3.99
CA THR A 90 -0.14 13.97 -3.38
C THR A 90 -0.76 14.85 -4.46
N LYS A 91 -1.75 15.67 -4.07
CA LYS A 91 -2.32 16.68 -4.96
C LYS A 91 -1.26 17.68 -5.44
N ASP A 92 -0.31 18.02 -4.58
CA ASP A 92 0.65 19.08 -4.85
C ASP A 92 1.76 18.65 -5.81
N ASN A 93 2.12 17.35 -5.81
CA ASN A 93 3.23 16.85 -6.61
C ASN A 93 2.83 15.99 -7.82
N ILE A 94 1.53 15.76 -8.05
CA ILE A 94 1.07 14.88 -9.14
C ILE A 94 1.57 15.33 -10.52
N LYS A 95 1.68 16.64 -10.77
CA LYS A 95 2.22 17.16 -12.03
C LYS A 95 3.67 16.73 -12.24
N ASP A 96 4.50 16.85 -11.22
CA ASP A 96 5.92 16.50 -11.28
C ASP A 96 6.11 14.98 -11.38
N ILE A 97 5.26 14.20 -10.71
CA ILE A 97 5.21 12.74 -10.85
C ILE A 97 4.88 12.35 -12.29
N LEU A 98 3.90 13.01 -12.92
CA LEU A 98 3.50 12.73 -14.30
C LEU A 98 4.54 13.21 -15.33
N VAL A 99 5.30 14.26 -15.02
CA VAL A 99 6.49 14.64 -15.81
C VAL A 99 7.56 13.58 -15.68
N THR A 100 7.89 13.16 -14.46
CA THR A 100 8.87 12.09 -14.20
C THR A 100 8.48 10.80 -14.92
N ALA A 101 7.19 10.45 -14.95
CA ALA A 101 6.68 9.24 -15.59
C ALA A 101 6.95 9.17 -17.10
N LYS A 102 7.26 10.29 -17.77
CA LYS A 102 7.62 10.31 -19.20
C LYS A 102 8.99 9.66 -19.47
N ASP A 103 9.86 9.65 -18.46
CA ASP A 103 11.22 9.13 -18.57
C ASP A 103 11.28 7.62 -18.25
N PHE A 104 10.14 6.98 -17.98
CA PHE A 104 10.03 5.58 -17.62
C PHE A 104 9.03 4.87 -18.54
N LYS A 105 9.27 3.58 -18.79
CA LYS A 105 8.36 2.75 -19.59
C LYS A 105 7.04 2.48 -18.87
N TYR A 106 7.09 2.34 -17.55
CA TYR A 106 5.93 2.11 -16.72
C TYR A 106 5.92 3.01 -15.50
N CYS A 107 4.75 3.56 -15.20
CA CYS A 107 4.42 4.15 -13.91
C CYS A 107 3.28 3.38 -13.28
N VAL A 108 3.47 2.89 -12.06
CA VAL A 108 2.44 2.20 -11.29
C VAL A 108 2.06 3.04 -10.09
N ILE A 109 0.78 3.33 -9.93
CA ILE A 109 0.24 4.04 -8.77
C ILE A 109 -0.57 3.08 -7.91
N THR A 110 -0.34 3.10 -6.60
CA THR A 110 -1.21 2.42 -5.63
C THR A 110 -1.94 3.42 -4.74
N THR A 111 -3.18 3.10 -4.36
CA THR A 111 -3.93 3.79 -3.28
C THR A 111 -4.19 2.78 -2.17
N GLY A 112 -3.60 2.99 -1.01
CA GLY A 112 -3.50 1.97 0.03
C GLY A 112 -3.00 0.64 -0.55
N ASP A 113 -3.49 -0.47 0.00
CA ASP A 113 -3.25 -1.83 -0.48
C ASP A 113 -4.45 -2.43 -1.25
N HIS A 114 -5.36 -1.56 -1.71
CA HIS A 114 -6.63 -1.96 -2.31
C HIS A 114 -6.84 -1.42 -3.73
N THR A 115 -5.99 -0.51 -4.22
CA THR A 115 -6.04 -0.04 -5.61
C THR A 115 -4.64 -0.04 -6.20
N ILE A 116 -4.52 -0.51 -7.44
CA ILE A 116 -3.29 -0.46 -8.24
C ILE A 116 -3.63 -0.11 -9.68
N VAL A 117 -2.87 0.79 -10.30
CA VAL A 117 -3.00 1.13 -11.71
C VAL A 117 -1.65 1.24 -12.39
N LYS A 118 -1.57 0.78 -13.63
CA LYS A 118 -0.43 0.87 -14.53
C LYS A 118 -0.72 1.91 -15.60
N ILE A 119 0.24 2.79 -15.82
CA ILE A 119 0.26 3.82 -16.86
C ILE A 119 1.44 3.53 -17.77
N THR A 120 1.17 3.50 -19.08
CA THR A 120 2.18 3.32 -20.13
C THR A 120 2.29 4.54 -21.05
N ASP A 121 1.31 5.45 -20.99
CA ASP A 121 1.26 6.65 -21.81
C ASP A 121 0.61 7.77 -21.01
N VAL A 122 1.38 8.81 -20.69
CA VAL A 122 0.87 9.98 -19.95
C VAL A 122 0.21 11.02 -20.85
N THR A 123 0.30 10.88 -22.18
CA THR A 123 -0.24 11.84 -23.15
C THR A 123 -1.73 11.62 -23.42
N ASN A 124 -2.20 10.36 -23.36
CA ASN A 124 -3.62 10.04 -23.32
C ASN A 124 -4.20 10.36 -21.93
N CYS A 125 -4.59 11.61 -21.71
CA CYS A 125 -5.02 12.09 -20.40
C CYS A 125 -6.29 12.97 -20.45
N LYS A 126 -6.98 13.06 -19.31
CA LYS A 126 -8.15 13.91 -19.11
C LYS A 126 -7.89 14.93 -17.99
N PRO A 127 -8.22 16.23 -18.18
CA PRO A 127 -8.11 17.21 -17.10
C PRO A 127 -8.97 16.84 -15.88
N SER A 128 -8.40 16.93 -14.68
CA SER A 128 -9.10 16.74 -13.41
C SER A 128 -9.00 18.00 -12.56
N GLY A 129 -10.14 18.62 -12.25
CA GLY A 129 -10.18 19.78 -11.35
C GLY A 129 -9.75 19.43 -9.92
N SER A 130 -10.11 18.24 -9.43
CA SER A 130 -9.78 17.79 -8.08
C SER A 130 -8.27 17.58 -7.90
N TRP A 131 -7.61 16.93 -8.86
CA TRP A 131 -6.17 16.69 -8.86
C TRP A 131 -5.36 17.88 -9.41
N GLY A 132 -6.00 18.81 -10.12
CA GLY A 132 -5.32 19.96 -10.73
C GLY A 132 -4.35 19.59 -11.85
N ALA A 133 -4.47 18.39 -12.44
CA ALA A 133 -3.56 17.85 -13.45
C ALA A 133 -4.31 17.12 -14.57
N CYS A 134 -3.62 16.85 -15.68
CA CYS A 134 -4.13 15.97 -16.73
C CYS A 134 -3.85 14.53 -16.32
N MET A 135 -4.91 13.78 -16.02
CA MET A 135 -4.82 12.45 -15.41
C MET A 135 -4.80 11.40 -16.52
N PRO A 136 -3.74 10.59 -16.65
CA PRO A 136 -3.58 9.67 -17.75
C PRO A 136 -4.56 8.50 -17.68
N TYR A 137 -4.82 7.90 -18.83
CA TYR A 137 -5.56 6.66 -18.93
C TYR A 137 -4.73 5.51 -18.35
N ALA A 138 -5.37 4.64 -17.58
CA ALA A 138 -4.69 3.58 -16.84
C ALA A 138 -5.50 2.28 -16.83
N THR A 139 -4.78 1.17 -16.68
CA THR A 139 -5.34 -0.16 -16.45
C THR A 139 -4.94 -0.66 -15.07
N GLY A 140 -5.81 -1.40 -14.39
CA GLY A 140 -5.49 -1.85 -13.04
C GLY A 140 -6.63 -2.55 -12.34
N TYR A 141 -6.62 -2.49 -11.01
CA TYR A 141 -7.58 -3.19 -10.16
C TYR A 141 -7.96 -2.38 -8.93
N ILE A 142 -9.22 -2.55 -8.51
CA ILE A 142 -9.68 -2.21 -7.15
C ILE A 142 -10.09 -3.52 -6.46
N LYS A 143 -9.56 -3.75 -5.25
CA LYS A 143 -9.91 -4.88 -4.38
C LYS A 143 -11.15 -4.54 -3.56
N LYS A 144 -12.26 -5.24 -3.83
CA LYS A 144 -13.50 -5.20 -3.03
C LYS A 144 -13.89 -6.63 -2.64
N GLY A 145 -13.05 -7.26 -1.83
CA GLY A 145 -13.06 -8.71 -1.60
C GLY A 145 -12.28 -9.45 -2.70
N LYS A 146 -12.78 -9.40 -3.93
CA LYS A 146 -12.07 -9.83 -5.14
C LYS A 146 -11.41 -8.65 -5.87
N LEU A 147 -10.44 -8.95 -6.74
CA LEU A 147 -9.89 -7.98 -7.68
C LEU A 147 -10.93 -7.67 -8.76
N ILE A 148 -11.20 -6.39 -8.98
CA ILE A 148 -12.11 -5.91 -10.03
C ILE A 148 -11.28 -5.10 -11.01
N ALA A 149 -11.14 -5.61 -12.23
CA ALA A 149 -10.40 -4.95 -13.30
C ALA A 149 -10.98 -3.55 -13.58
N GLN A 150 -10.10 -2.59 -13.78
CA GLN A 150 -10.40 -1.20 -14.08
C GLN A 150 -9.64 -0.77 -15.34
N LYS A 151 -10.30 0.05 -16.16
CA LYS A 151 -9.71 0.64 -17.35
C LYS A 151 -10.37 2.00 -17.63
N ASP A 152 -9.76 3.06 -17.13
CA ASP A 152 -10.31 4.42 -17.18
C ASP A 152 -9.18 5.45 -16.91
N TYR A 153 -9.50 6.74 -16.97
CA TYR A 153 -8.61 7.79 -16.48
C TYR A 153 -8.30 7.61 -15.00
N MET A 154 -7.03 7.76 -14.65
CA MET A 154 -6.48 7.41 -13.35
C MET A 154 -7.27 7.99 -12.19
N ASN A 155 -7.73 9.25 -12.27
CA ASN A 155 -8.50 9.89 -11.20
C ASN A 155 -9.83 9.20 -10.89
N ASN A 156 -10.42 8.50 -11.85
CA ASN A 156 -11.66 7.73 -11.62
C ASN A 156 -11.37 6.42 -10.86
N ILE A 157 -10.12 5.93 -10.92
CA ILE A 157 -9.70 4.68 -10.28
C ILE A 157 -9.08 4.95 -8.90
N ILE A 158 -8.16 5.92 -8.80
CA ILE A 158 -7.43 6.23 -7.55
C ILE A 158 -8.20 7.15 -6.59
N GLY A 159 -9.38 7.61 -7.01
CA GLY A 159 -10.27 8.48 -6.25
C GLY A 159 -9.85 9.95 -6.24
N LEU A 160 -10.47 10.72 -5.35
CA LEU A 160 -10.14 12.12 -5.10
C LEU A 160 -8.87 12.23 -4.23
N PRO A 161 -8.14 13.36 -4.29
CA PRO A 161 -7.10 13.63 -3.31
C PRO A 161 -7.72 13.72 -1.91
N ASP A 162 -7.22 12.87 -1.00
CA ASP A 162 -7.68 12.75 0.39
C ASP A 162 -6.51 12.28 1.27
N ALA A 163 -6.80 11.86 2.51
CA ALA A 163 -5.79 11.38 3.45
C ALA A 163 -5.23 9.97 3.14
N GLN A 164 -5.72 9.29 2.09
CA GLN A 164 -5.21 7.96 1.77
C GLN A 164 -3.80 8.04 1.19
N VAL A 165 -2.95 7.13 1.65
CA VAL A 165 -1.58 7.00 1.16
C VAL A 165 -1.63 6.53 -0.30
N ARG A 166 -1.00 7.31 -1.17
CA ARG A 166 -0.76 6.95 -2.57
C ARG A 166 0.73 6.97 -2.85
N ARG A 167 1.20 6.02 -3.67
CA ARG A 167 2.61 5.91 -4.05
C ARG A 167 2.72 5.65 -5.53
N ALA A 168 3.66 6.33 -6.16
CA ALA A 168 4.10 6.09 -7.52
C ALA A 168 5.38 5.24 -7.50
N TYR A 169 5.43 4.22 -8.36
CA TYR A 169 6.60 3.38 -8.62
C TYR A 169 6.92 3.45 -10.10
N PHE A 170 8.19 3.68 -10.42
CA PHE A 170 8.67 3.88 -11.78
C PHE A 170 9.57 2.71 -12.21
N PHE A 171 9.36 2.19 -13.42
CA PHE A 171 10.07 1.04 -13.95
C PHE A 171 10.49 1.24 -15.42
N GLU A 172 11.63 0.66 -15.78
CA GLU A 172 12.15 0.57 -17.16
C GLU A 172 11.46 -0.50 -18.02
#